data_AF-D1FPH4-F1
#
_entry.id   AF-D1FPH4-F1
#
_cell.length_a   1.000
_cell.length_b   1.000
_cell.length_c   1.000
_cell.angle_alpha   90.00
_cell.angle_beta   90.00
_cell.angle_gamma   90.00
#
_symmetry.space_group_name_H-M   'P 1'
#
loop_
_entity.id
_entity.type
_entity.pdbx_description
1 polymer ?
#
loop_
_entity_poly.entity_id
_entity_poly.type
_entity_poly.pdbx_seq_one_letter_code
_entity_poly.pdbx_strand_id
1 'polypeptide(L)'
;NMSDETYYNMTEGQQIPKTKPEKCFKYCLSKQLGHMDGNTVNSQAVMDSNKKLFTDPKDAEKVNGMWNVCLTTVGIKEDECETSSALTVCLMTAVLSGGLSLPSMAPPGQS
;
A
#
# COMPACT_ATOMS: atom_id res chain seq x y z
N ASN A 1 6.40 -2.55 -20.80
CA ASN A 1 5.05 -3.08 -20.54
C ASN A 1 5.09 -4.06 -19.40
N MET A 2 4.25 -3.85 -18.39
CA MET A 2 3.98 -4.83 -17.35
C MET A 2 2.88 -5.77 -17.86
N SER A 3 2.94 -7.06 -17.53
CA SER A 3 1.87 -7.99 -17.94
C SER A 3 0.62 -7.79 -17.09
N ASP A 4 -0.54 -8.15 -17.65
CA ASP A 4 -1.83 -8.12 -16.94
C ASP A 4 -1.79 -9.01 -15.68
N GLU A 5 -1.05 -10.12 -15.74
CA GLU A 5 -0.82 -10.98 -14.58
C GLU A 5 -0.03 -10.26 -13.47
N THR A 6 1.06 -9.57 -13.81
CA THR A 6 1.82 -8.79 -12.81
C THR A 6 0.97 -7.66 -12.25
N TYR A 7 0.14 -7.02 -13.07
CA TYR A 7 -0.81 -6.01 -12.60
C TYR A 7 -1.79 -6.61 -11.58
N TYR A 8 -2.51 -7.67 -11.95
CA TYR A 8 -3.46 -8.35 -11.07
C TYR A 8 -2.81 -8.80 -9.77
N ASN A 9 -1.67 -9.48 -9.84
CA ASN A 9 -0.98 -9.98 -8.65
C ASN A 9 -0.61 -8.85 -7.69
N MET A 10 -0.27 -7.68 -8.22
CA MET A 10 0.17 -6.53 -7.45
C MET A 10 -0.97 -5.65 -6.93
N THR A 11 -2.18 -5.69 -7.50
CA THR A 11 -3.32 -4.88 -7.03
C THR A 11 -4.39 -5.72 -6.31
N GLU A 12 -4.66 -6.92 -6.80
CA GLU A 12 -5.73 -7.82 -6.35
C GLU A 12 -5.18 -9.05 -5.64
N GLY A 13 -4.15 -9.67 -6.23
CA GLY A 13 -3.56 -10.91 -5.73
C GLY A 13 -2.73 -10.75 -4.45
N GLN A 14 -2.61 -9.52 -3.94
CA GLN A 14 -1.92 -9.21 -2.68
C GLN A 14 -0.50 -9.79 -2.62
N GLN A 15 0.16 -9.90 -3.78
CA GLN A 15 1.50 -10.43 -3.87
C GLN A 15 2.50 -9.45 -3.25
N ILE A 16 3.40 -9.99 -2.43
CA ILE A 16 4.55 -9.24 -1.92
C ILE A 16 5.50 -8.95 -3.09
N PRO A 17 5.82 -7.68 -3.39
CA PRO A 17 6.83 -7.34 -4.40
C PRO A 17 8.21 -7.90 -4.02
N LYS A 18 8.86 -8.58 -4.96
CA LYS A 18 10.20 -9.17 -4.80
C LYS A 18 11.23 -8.50 -5.70
N THR A 19 10.83 -8.16 -6.93
CA THR A 19 11.72 -7.60 -7.94
C THR A 19 11.68 -6.07 -7.95
N LYS A 20 12.74 -5.40 -8.41
CA LYS A 20 12.76 -3.94 -8.52
C LYS A 20 11.57 -3.37 -9.33
N PRO A 21 11.20 -3.95 -10.49
CA PRO A 21 10.00 -3.49 -11.22
C PRO A 21 8.71 -3.57 -10.39
N GLU A 22 8.48 -4.65 -9.64
CA GLU A 22 7.30 -4.79 -8.78
C GLU A 22 7.29 -3.76 -7.64
N LYS A 23 8.45 -3.50 -7.03
CA LYS A 23 8.58 -2.46 -6.00
C LYS A 23 8.28 -1.08 -6.58
N CYS A 24 8.80 -0.78 -7.77
CA CYS A 24 8.53 0.48 -8.44
C CYS A 24 7.09 0.59 -8.95
N PHE A 25 6.42 -0.53 -9.24
CA PHE A 25 4.99 -0.53 -9.50
C PHE A 25 4.20 -0.10 -8.25
N LYS A 26 4.54 -0.60 -7.05
CA LYS A 26 3.91 -0.11 -5.82
C LYS A 26 4.11 1.38 -5.62
N TYR A 27 5.32 1.89 -5.87
CA TYR A 27 5.55 3.34 -5.84
C TYR A 27 4.71 4.10 -6.86
N CYS A 28 4.61 3.61 -8.10
CA CYS A 28 3.79 4.23 -9.14
C CYS A 28 2.31 4.32 -8.70
N LEU A 29 1.77 3.24 -8.14
CA LEU A 29 0.43 3.21 -7.58
C LEU A 29 0.27 4.17 -6.39
N SER A 30 1.22 4.17 -5.44
CA SER A 30 1.23 5.12 -4.32
C SER A 30 1.24 6.56 -4.81
N LYS A 31 1.97 6.87 -5.88
CA LYS A 31 2.00 8.20 -6.49
C LYS A 31 0.68 8.57 -7.15
N GLN A 32 0.08 7.66 -7.90
CA GLN A 32 -1.24 7.87 -8.51
C GLN A 32 -2.34 8.11 -7.47
N LEU A 33 -2.26 7.43 -6.33
CA LEU A 33 -3.18 7.59 -5.20
C LEU A 33 -2.86 8.83 -4.33
N GLY A 34 -1.77 9.55 -4.62
CA GLY A 34 -1.33 10.71 -3.84
C GLY A 34 -0.76 10.35 -2.47
N HIS A 35 -0.44 9.08 -2.23
CA HIS A 35 0.17 8.60 -0.98
C HIS A 35 1.65 8.95 -0.89
N MET A 36 2.34 9.08 -2.03
CA MET A 36 3.75 9.41 -2.07
C MET A 36 4.11 10.29 -3.27
N ASP A 37 5.13 11.15 -3.11
CA ASP A 37 5.82 11.81 -4.22
C ASP A 37 7.33 11.84 -3.93
N GLY A 38 8.09 11.09 -4.73
CA GLY A 38 9.48 10.74 -4.39
C GLY A 38 9.55 10.07 -3.02
N ASN A 39 10.45 10.56 -2.17
CA ASN A 39 10.63 10.09 -0.79
C ASN A 39 9.71 10.78 0.24
N THR A 40 8.73 11.58 -0.22
CA THR A 40 7.75 12.20 0.67
C THR A 40 6.51 11.33 0.78
N VAL A 41 6.12 10.99 2.01
CA VAL A 41 4.92 10.20 2.32
C VAL A 41 3.79 11.11 2.80
N ASN A 42 2.61 10.97 2.20
CA ASN A 42 1.38 11.65 2.58
C ASN A 42 0.49 10.69 3.39
N SER A 43 0.74 10.61 4.70
CA SER A 43 -0.05 9.76 5.60
C SER A 43 -1.53 10.09 5.60
N GLN A 44 -1.91 11.37 5.40
CA GLN A 44 -3.32 11.75 5.37
C GLN A 44 -4.05 11.10 4.19
N ALA A 45 -3.45 11.10 3.00
CA ALA A 45 -4.02 10.44 1.83
C ALA A 45 -4.14 8.91 2.00
N VAL A 46 -3.19 8.28 2.69
CA VAL A 46 -3.28 6.85 3.06
C VAL A 46 -4.46 6.62 3.99
N MET A 47 -4.58 7.40 5.07
CA MET A 47 -5.68 7.27 6.03
C MET A 47 -7.06 7.54 5.39
N ASP A 48 -7.14 8.49 4.46
CA ASP A 48 -8.38 8.75 3.73
C ASP A 48 -8.72 7.64 2.73
N SER A 49 -7.71 6.93 2.22
CA SER A 49 -7.93 5.73 1.40
C SER A 49 -8.41 4.56 2.25
N ASN A 50 -7.85 4.35 3.44
CA ASN A 50 -8.31 3.32 4.38
C ASN A 50 -9.80 3.49 4.72
N LYS A 51 -10.26 4.73 4.96
CA LYS A 51 -11.70 5.03 5.20
C LYS A 51 -12.61 4.66 4.03
N LYS A 52 -12.09 4.65 2.80
CA LYS A 52 -12.86 4.29 1.60
C LYS A 52 -12.83 2.79 1.34
N LEU A 53 -11.73 2.13 1.71
CA LEU A 53 -11.50 0.71 1.41
C LEU A 53 -12.07 -0.23 2.47
N PHE A 54 -12.10 0.18 3.74
CA PHE A 54 -12.67 -0.61 4.83
C PHE A 54 -14.10 -0.16 5.12
N THR A 55 -15.04 -1.11 5.09
CA THR A 55 -16.47 -0.83 5.30
C THR A 55 -16.80 -0.52 6.76
N ASP A 56 -16.14 -1.19 7.72
CA ASP A 56 -16.26 -0.86 9.14
C ASP A 56 -15.30 0.29 9.49
N PRO A 57 -15.80 1.44 10.00
CA PRO A 57 -14.95 2.53 10.46
C PRO A 57 -13.91 2.13 11.51
N LYS A 58 -14.20 1.15 12.37
CA LYS A 58 -13.26 0.66 13.39
C LYS A 58 -12.08 -0.07 12.78
N ASP A 59 -12.31 -0.79 11.68
CA ASP A 59 -11.23 -1.44 10.94
C ASP A 59 -10.35 -0.40 10.26
N ALA A 60 -10.94 0.64 9.66
CA ALA A 60 -10.19 1.76 9.09
C ALA A 60 -9.31 2.46 10.15
N GLU A 61 -9.83 2.72 11.35
CA GLU A 61 -9.07 3.29 12.47
C GLU A 61 -7.93 2.37 12.92
N LYS A 62 -8.19 1.07 13.04
CA LYS A 62 -7.18 0.08 13.39
C LYS A 62 -6.05 0.04 12.35
N VAL A 63 -6.40 0.08 11.06
CA VAL A 63 -5.43 0.10 9.96
C VAL A 63 -4.62 1.41 9.96
N ASN A 64 -5.21 2.55 10.33
CA ASN A 64 -4.48 3.81 10.50
C ASN A 64 -3.45 3.71 11.64
N GLY A 65 -3.79 3.03 12.73
CA GLY A 65 -2.82 2.71 13.80
C GLY A 65 -1.66 1.86 13.28
N MET A 66 -1.94 0.81 12.51
CA MET A 66 -0.93 -0.04 11.88
C MET A 66 -0.03 0.73 10.91
N TRP A 67 -0.61 1.63 10.12
CA TRP A 67 0.14 2.51 9.23
C TRP A 67 1.17 3.37 9.97
N ASN A 68 0.78 4.00 11.08
CA ASN A 68 1.69 4.84 11.87
C ASN A 68 2.85 4.03 12.46
N VAL A 69 2.59 2.79 12.90
CA VAL A 69 3.64 1.86 13.33
C VAL A 69 4.57 1.55 12.16
N CYS A 70 4.03 1.18 11.01
CA CYS A 70 4.83 0.87 9.82
C CYS A 70 5.71 2.03 9.36
N LEU A 71 5.17 3.25 9.33
CA LEU A 71 5.92 4.44 8.96
C LEU A 71 7.13 4.66 9.89
N THR A 72 6.94 4.44 11.19
CA THR A 72 7.99 4.59 12.21
C THR A 72 9.03 3.47 12.11
N THR A 73 8.60 2.22 11.91
CA THR A 73 9.48 1.05 11.89
C THR A 73 10.29 0.94 10.60
N VAL A 74 9.67 1.21 9.46
CA VAL A 74 10.31 1.08 8.13
C VAL A 74 11.19 2.29 7.84
N GLY A 75 10.72 3.50 8.21
CA GLY A 75 11.34 4.76 7.84
C GLY A 75 11.30 5.05 6.35
N ILE A 76 11.88 6.20 5.96
CA ILE A 76 12.09 6.57 4.56
C ILE A 76 13.46 6.04 4.13
N LYS A 77 13.51 5.33 3.00
CA LYS A 77 14.74 4.79 2.41
C LYS A 77 15.25 5.74 1.33
N GLU A 78 16.48 5.52 0.84
CA GLU A 78 17.05 6.35 -0.24
C GLU A 78 16.28 6.23 -1.56
N ASP A 79 15.83 5.02 -1.88
CA ASP A 79 15.06 4.70 -3.09
C ASP A 79 13.55 4.70 -2.79
N GLU A 80 12.78 5.44 -3.58
CA GLU A 80 11.33 5.61 -3.39
C GLU A 80 10.55 4.32 -3.65
N CYS A 81 11.03 3.45 -4.55
CA CYS A 81 10.45 2.15 -4.81
C CYS A 81 10.63 1.23 -3.59
N GLU A 82 11.82 1.24 -2.98
CA GLU A 82 12.09 0.51 -1.74
C GLU A 82 11.27 1.04 -0.57
N THR A 83 11.11 2.37 -0.45
CA THR A 83 10.27 2.98 0.59
C THR A 83 8.81 2.56 0.45
N SER A 84 8.21 2.76 -0.73
CA SER A 84 6.80 2.40 -0.99
C SER A 84 6.57 0.90 -0.79
N SER A 85 7.46 0.06 -1.33
CA SER A 85 7.36 -1.39 -1.18
C SER A 85 7.41 -1.81 0.29
N ALA A 86 8.37 -1.31 1.06
CA ALA A 86 8.54 -1.74 2.44
C ALA A 86 7.37 -1.29 3.34
N LEU A 87 6.84 -0.08 3.12
CA LEU A 87 5.64 0.40 3.80
C LEU A 87 4.41 -0.43 3.43
N THR A 88 4.24 -0.74 2.15
CA THR A 88 3.14 -1.58 1.66
C THR A 88 3.17 -2.97 2.29
N VAL A 89 4.35 -3.63 2.29
CA VAL A 89 4.52 -4.98 2.87
C VAL A 89 4.28 -4.97 4.37
N CYS A 90 4.78 -3.95 5.08
CA CYS A 90 4.52 -3.79 6.50
C CYS A 90 3.02 -3.68 6.78
N LEU A 91 2.32 -2.79 6.08
CA LEU A 91 0.89 -2.58 6.31
C LEU A 91 0.08 -3.85 5.98
N MET A 92 0.36 -4.49 4.85
CA MET A 92 -0.29 -5.74 4.47
C MET A 92 -0.12 -6.83 5.54
N THR A 93 1.10 -6.99 6.05
CA THR A 93 1.41 -7.98 7.10
C THR A 93 0.68 -7.64 8.39
N ALA A 94 0.64 -6.37 8.79
CA ALA A 94 -0.03 -5.92 10.00
C ALA A 94 -1.55 -6.11 9.93
N VAL A 95 -2.18 -5.81 8.79
CA VAL A 95 -3.62 -6.01 8.55
C VAL A 95 -3.98 -7.49 8.67
N LEU A 96 -3.24 -8.37 7.98
CA LEU A 96 -3.48 -9.81 8.02
C LEU A 96 -3.25 -10.40 9.41
N SER A 97 -2.15 -10.02 10.07
CA SER A 97 -1.85 -10.47 11.45
C SER A 97 -2.85 -9.92 12.46
N GLY A 98 -3.48 -8.79 12.15
CA GLY A 98 -4.57 -8.20 12.92
C GLY A 98 -5.93 -8.87 12.73
N GLY A 99 -6.02 -9.91 11.90
CA GLY A 99 -7.26 -10.64 11.62
C GLY A 99 -8.22 -9.93 10.67
N LEU A 100 -7.73 -8.93 9.91
CA LEU A 100 -8.52 -8.21 8.90
C LEU A 100 -8.23 -8.77 7.51
N SER A 101 -9.23 -8.72 6.64
CA SER A 101 -9.02 -8.96 5.21
C SER A 101 -8.43 -7.72 4.55
N LEU A 102 -7.55 -7.94 3.58
CA LEU A 102 -7.04 -6.87 2.74
C LEU A 102 -8.09 -6.50 1.69
N PRO A 103 -8.43 -5.22 1.52
CA PRO A 103 -9.32 -4.77 0.45
C PRO A 103 -8.61 -4.89 -0.91
N SER A 104 -9.40 -4.92 -2.00
CA SER A 104 -8.87 -4.72 -3.34
C SER A 104 -8.13 -3.37 -3.41
N MET A 105 -6.96 -3.35 -4.03
CA MET A 105 -6.21 -2.13 -4.31
C MET A 105 -6.24 -1.75 -5.78
N ALA A 106 -7.16 -2.31 -6.59
CA ALA A 106 -7.32 -1.83 -7.95
C ALA A 106 -7.74 -0.35 -7.95
N PRO A 107 -7.15 0.48 -8.83
CA PRO A 107 -7.63 1.81 -9.10
C PRO A 107 -9.11 1.77 -9.56
N PRO A 108 -9.92 2.78 -9.20
CA PRO A 108 -11.29 2.89 -9.68
C PRO A 108 -11.36 2.88 -11.21
N GLY A 109 -12.26 2.06 -11.77
CA GLY A 109 -12.51 2.00 -13.22
C GLY A 109 -11.68 0.99 -14.01
N GLN A 110 -10.94 0.08 -13.35
CA GLN A 110 -10.22 -1.03 -13.98
C GLN A 110 -10.75 -2.42 -13.59
N SER A 111 -12.01 -2.50 -13.16
CA SER A 111 -12.74 -3.75 -12.86
C SER A 111 -13.52 -4.27 -14.07
#